data_AF-A0A2V8M0M5-F1
#
_entry.id   AF-A0A2V8M0M5-F1
#
_cell.length_a   1.000
_cell.length_b   1.000
_cell.length_c   1.000
_cell.angle_alpha   90.00
_cell.angle_beta   90.00
_cell.angle_gamma   90.00
#
_symmetry.space_group_name_H-M   'P 1'
#
loop_
_entity.id
_entity.type
_entity.pdbx_description
1 polymer ?
#
loop_
_entity_poly.entity_id
_entity_poly.type
_entity_poly.pdbx_seq_one_letter_code
_entity_poly.pdbx_strand_id
1 'polypeptide(L)' 'KRRNYKSVSLETGSMGAFAPAHNLYTKFGFKKCGPFADYVEDPNSQFMRKEL' A
#
# COMPACT_ATOMS: atom_id res chain seq x y z
N LYS A 1 16.75 -16.62 7.03
CA LYS A 1 17.39 -15.38 6.50
C LYS A 1 16.37 -14.24 6.57
N ARG A 2 16.53 -13.27 7.47
CA ARG A 2 15.73 -12.03 7.45
C ARG A 2 16.21 -11.20 6.26
N ARG A 3 15.33 -10.91 5.31
CA ARG A 3 15.62 -10.00 4.21
C ARG A 3 15.66 -8.59 4.81
N ASN A 4 16.76 -7.85 4.62
CA ASN A 4 17.01 -6.53 5.22
C ASN A 4 16.21 -5.42 4.52
N TYR A 5 14.89 -5.62 4.47
CA TYR A 5 13.95 -4.70 3.84
C TYR A 5 13.77 -3.46 4.69
N LYS A 6 13.95 -2.28 4.09
CA LYS A 6 13.72 -0.99 4.74
C LYS A 6 12.25 -0.57 4.72
N SER A 7 11.50 -1.06 3.73
CA SER A 7 10.10 -0.71 3.53
C SER A 7 9.41 -1.75 2.67
N VAL A 8 8.09 -1.86 2.84
CA VAL A 8 7.19 -2.67 2.01
C VAL A 8 6.20 -1.72 1.35
N SER A 9 6.20 -1.68 0.02
CA SER A 9 5.16 -1.00 -0.77
C SER A 9 4.19 -2.05 -1.31
N LEU A 10 2.91 -1.72 -1.36
CA LEU A 10 1.87 -2.53 -1.99
C LEU A 10 0.94 -1.64 -2.80
N GLU A 11 0.44 -2.20 -3.89
CA GLU A 11 -0.68 -1.67 -4.65
C GLU A 11 -1.94 -2.45 -4.25
N THR A 12 -3.04 -1.74 -4.06
CA THR A 12 -4.35 -2.33 -3.80
C THR A 12 -5.43 -1.52 -4.51
N GLY A 13 -6.56 -2.13 -4.85
CA GLY A 13 -7.66 -1.38 -5.48
C GLY A 13 -8.26 -0.36 -4.52
N SER A 14 -8.62 0.83 -4.99
CA SER A 14 -9.28 1.87 -4.18
C SER A 14 -10.79 1.62 -3.99
N MET A 15 -11.33 0.61 -4.70
CA MET A 15 -12.76 0.29 -4.67
C MET A 15 -13.22 -0.03 -3.25
N GLY A 16 -14.47 0.32 -2.91
CA GLY A 16 -15.04 0.10 -1.57
C GLY A 16 -14.98 -1.36 -1.08
N ALA A 17 -14.85 -2.34 -1.98
CA ALA A 17 -14.61 -3.74 -1.63
C ALA A 17 -13.29 -3.97 -0.86
N PHE A 18 -12.28 -3.11 -1.06
CA PHE A 18 -10.98 -3.16 -0.38
C PHE A 18 -10.92 -2.30 0.88
N ALA A 19 -12.00 -1.60 1.26
CA ALA A 19 -12.10 -0.88 2.53
C ALA A 19 -11.65 -1.70 3.76
N PRO A 20 -12.07 -2.97 3.94
CA PRO A 20 -11.56 -3.79 5.05
C PRO A 20 -10.04 -4.07 4.94
N ALA A 21 -9.52 -4.25 3.72
CA ALA A 21 -8.09 -4.46 3.49
C ALA A 21 -7.29 -3.20 3.82
N HIS A 22 -7.72 -2.01 3.38
CA HIS A 22 -7.08 -0.74 3.74
C HIS A 22 -7.05 -0.51 5.26
N ASN A 23 -8.14 -0.84 5.96
CA ASN A 23 -8.20 -0.73 7.41
C ASN A 23 -7.19 -1.70 8.07
N LEU A 24 -7.09 -2.93 7.57
CA LEU A 24 -6.08 -3.89 8.02
C LEU A 24 -4.68 -3.33 7.80
N TYR A 25 -4.34 -2.85 6.60
CA TYR A 25 -3.03 -2.29 6.30
C TYR A 25 -2.72 -1.09 7.20
N THR A 26 -3.68 -0.18 7.39
CA THR A 26 -3.53 0.98 8.28
C THR A 26 -3.23 0.55 9.71
N LYS A 27 -3.95 -0.46 10.24
CA LYS A 27 -3.68 -1.05 11.56
C LYS A 27 -2.30 -1.68 11.67
N PHE A 28 -1.80 -2.26 10.58
CA PHE A 28 -0.44 -2.83 10.52
C PHE A 28 0.65 -1.77 10.32
N GLY A 29 0.31 -0.48 10.22
CA GLY A 29 1.26 0.63 10.06
C GLY A 29 1.59 0.99 8.61
N PHE A 30 0.81 0.50 7.64
CA PHE A 30 0.88 0.99 6.27
C PHE A 30 0.23 2.37 6.17
N LYS A 31 0.88 3.27 5.44
CA LYS A 31 0.42 4.62 5.16
C LYS A 31 0.11 4.74 3.67
N LYS A 32 -0.91 5.51 3.31
CA LYS A 32 -1.17 5.86 1.91
C LYS A 32 0.04 6.61 1.35
N CYS A 33 0.47 6.21 0.16
CA CYS A 33 1.56 6.85 -0.56
C CYS A 33 1.12 7.09 -2.00
N GLY A 34 1.85 7.95 -2.71
CA GLY A 34 1.67 8.09 -4.15
C GLY A 34 2.09 6.82 -4.92
N PRO A 35 1.91 6.82 -6.24
CA PRO A 35 2.46 5.78 -7.10
C PRO A 35 3.97 5.62 -6.87
N PHE A 36 4.46 4.38 -7.02
CA PHE A 36 5.88 4.08 -6.98
C PHE A 36 6.38 3.67 -8.37
N ALA A 37 7.62 4.05 -8.71
CA ALA A 37 8.21 3.80 -10.03
C ALA A 37 7.34 4.37 -11.17
N ASP A 38 6.98 3.55 -12.16
CA ASP A 38 6.20 3.91 -13.35
C ASP A 38 4.69 3.63 -13.22
N TYR A 39 4.20 3.36 -12.00
CA TYR A 39 2.76 3.22 -11.79
C TYR A 39 2.06 4.57 -11.98
N VAL A 40 0.95 4.56 -12.73
CA VAL A 40 0.11 5.75 -12.91
C VAL A 40 -0.94 5.78 -11.80
N GLU A 41 -1.24 6.96 -11.29
CA GLU A 41 -2.35 7.13 -10.36
C GLU A 41 -3.67 6.92 -11.09
N ASP A 42 -4.18 5.69 -11.03
CA ASP A 42 -5.54 5.40 -11.47
C ASP A 42 -6.53 5.65 -10.33
N PRO A 43 -7.74 6.15 -10.62
CA PRO A 43 -8.78 6.33 -9.61
C PRO A 43 -9.17 5.02 -8.93
N ASN A 44 -8.86 3.87 -9.56
CA ASN A 44 -9.09 2.53 -9.02
C ASN A 44 -7.86 1.94 -8.30
N SER A 45 -6.72 2.61 -8.27
CA SER A 45 -5.48 2.12 -7.67
C SER A 45 -5.11 2.96 -6.44
N GLN A 46 -4.81 2.30 -5.34
CA GLN A 46 -4.37 2.90 -4.10
C GLN A 46 -3.05 2.27 -3.68
N PHE A 47 -2.01 3.10 -3.61
CA PHE A 47 -0.70 2.68 -3.14
C PHE A 47 -0.57 2.90 -1.63
N MET A 48 0.03 1.92 -0.96
CA MET A 48 0.33 2.01 0.47
C MET A 48 1.76 1.55 0.72
N ARG A 49 2.43 2.18 1.68
CA ARG A 49 3.79 1.88 2.08
C ARG A 49 3.89 1.75 3.59
N LYS A 50 4.63 0.73 4.04
CA LYS A 50 5.02 0.54 5.43
C LYS A 50 6.54 0.56 5.54
N GLU A 51 7.04 1.24 6.55
CA GLU A 51 8.45 1.15 6.96
C GLU A 51 8.58 0.01 7.97
N LEU A 52 9.63 -0.82 7.81
CA LEU A 52 9.86 -2.01 8.64
C LEU A 52 10.78 -1.71 9.83
#